data_AF-E0MSN9-F1
#
_entry.id   AF-E0MSN9-F1
#
_cell.length_a   1.000
_cell.length_b   1.000
_cell.length_c   1.000
_cell.angle_alpha   90.00
_cell.angle_beta   90.00
_cell.angle_gamma   90.00
#
_symmetry.space_group_name_H-M   'P 1'
#
loop_
_entity.id
_entity.type
_entity.pdbx_description
1 polymer ?
#
loop_
_entity_poly.entity_id
_entity_poly.type
_entity_poly.pdbx_seq_one_letter_code
_entity_poly.pdbx_strand_id
1 'polypeptide(L)'
;MANSKRRFTSIISVREGKYGEGNWYLPGKGKMCFRAIWHGGGGSARAVTCFSHHIAGRRIYQRREPDGEWYIFKNNPTRMKDEIRKVRYGDYVQHRLKKVLKKKRNTSR
;
A
#
# COMPACT_ATOMS: atom_id res chain seq x y z
N MET A 1 6.61 -23.90 1.66
CA MET A 1 7.53 -22.88 2.24
C MET A 1 6.88 -21.50 2.13
N ALA A 2 6.20 -21.04 3.19
CA ALA A 2 5.50 -19.75 3.18
C ALA A 2 6.53 -18.61 3.36
N ASN A 3 6.75 -17.84 2.29
CA ASN A 3 7.75 -16.77 2.25
C ASN A 3 7.30 -15.59 3.16
N SER A 4 7.70 -15.64 4.43
CA SER A 4 7.42 -14.65 5.49
C SER A 4 7.92 -13.22 5.18
N LYS A 5 8.73 -13.03 4.12
CA LYS A 5 9.45 -11.78 3.81
C LYS A 5 8.63 -10.67 3.14
N ARG A 6 7.34 -10.84 2.82
CA ARG A 6 6.53 -9.81 2.11
C ARG A 6 5.37 -9.25 2.93
N ARG A 7 5.49 -9.23 4.25
CA ARG A 7 4.52 -8.55 5.13
C ARG A 7 4.62 -7.04 4.99
N PHE A 8 3.50 -6.36 5.14
CA PHE A 8 3.46 -4.90 5.25
C PHE A 8 2.43 -4.45 6.27
N THR A 9 2.64 -3.25 6.79
CA THR A 9 1.66 -2.49 7.57
C THR A 9 1.45 -1.12 6.94
N SER A 10 0.26 -0.57 7.09
CA SER A 10 -0.13 0.73 6.56
C SER A 10 -0.94 1.51 7.61
N ILE A 11 -0.89 2.83 7.52
CA ILE A 11 -1.71 3.73 8.33
C ILE A 11 -2.60 4.53 7.39
N ILE A 12 -3.91 4.45 7.62
CA ILE A 12 -4.89 5.24 6.89
C ILE A 12 -5.17 6.52 7.67
N SER A 13 -5.47 6.41 8.97
CA SER A 13 -5.74 7.57 9.83
C SER A 13 -5.30 7.32 11.25
N VAL A 14 -4.37 8.14 11.75
CA VAL A 14 -3.94 8.07 13.15
C VAL A 14 -5.07 8.52 14.09
N ARG A 15 -5.82 9.55 13.69
CA ARG A 15 -6.90 10.13 14.49
C ARG A 15 -8.01 9.12 14.75
N GLU A 16 -8.42 8.42 13.69
CA GLU A 16 -9.53 7.45 13.69
C GLU A 16 -9.07 6.01 13.97
N GLY A 17 -7.77 5.82 14.19
CA GLY A 17 -7.19 4.51 14.45
C GLY A 17 -7.35 3.51 13.30
N LYS A 18 -7.38 4.00 12.06
CA LYS A 18 -7.52 3.18 10.85
C LYS A 18 -6.15 2.74 10.34
N TYR A 19 -5.93 1.45 10.21
CA TYR A 19 -4.66 0.87 9.75
C TYR A 19 -4.90 -0.40 8.92
N GLY A 20 -3.89 -0.83 8.20
CA GLY A 20 -3.92 -2.05 7.41
C GLY A 20 -2.71 -2.93 7.69
N GLU A 21 -2.90 -4.23 7.61
CA GLU A 21 -1.82 -5.22 7.69
C GLU A 21 -2.05 -6.33 6.69
N GLY A 22 -0.98 -6.86 6.10
CA GLY A 22 -1.13 -7.88 5.08
C GLY A 22 0.18 -8.33 4.48
N ASN A 23 0.06 -8.93 3.30
CA ASN A 23 1.18 -9.35 2.49
C ASN A 23 1.05 -8.78 1.08
N TRP A 24 2.17 -8.47 0.47
CA TRP A 24 2.23 -8.17 -0.95
C TRP A 24 2.87 -9.33 -1.72
N TYR A 25 2.47 -9.51 -2.97
CA TYR A 25 2.99 -10.56 -3.83
C TYR A 25 2.97 -10.12 -5.29
N LEU A 26 3.84 -10.75 -6.08
CA LEU A 26 3.98 -10.50 -7.52
C LEU A 26 3.47 -11.76 -8.24
N PRO A 27 2.22 -11.77 -8.73
CA PRO A 27 1.71 -12.90 -9.50
C PRO A 27 2.32 -13.00 -10.91
N GLY A 28 3.25 -12.11 -11.27
CA GLY A 28 3.89 -12.04 -12.59
C GLY A 28 3.24 -11.02 -13.51
N LYS A 29 3.71 -10.95 -14.76
CA LYS A 29 3.18 -10.06 -15.83
C LYS A 29 3.11 -8.58 -15.42
N GLY A 30 4.08 -8.10 -14.64
CA GLY A 30 4.12 -6.70 -14.16
C GLY A 30 3.06 -6.35 -13.10
N LYS A 31 2.31 -7.33 -12.58
CA LYS A 31 1.31 -7.10 -11.53
C LYS A 31 1.92 -7.20 -10.13
N MET A 32 1.46 -6.32 -9.24
CA MET A 32 1.74 -6.35 -7.81
C MET A 32 0.43 -6.28 -7.03
N CYS A 33 0.21 -7.25 -6.15
CA CYS A 33 -1.03 -7.37 -5.39
C CYS A 33 -0.77 -7.27 -3.89
N PHE A 34 -1.68 -6.61 -3.19
CA PHE A 34 -1.72 -6.49 -1.75
C PHE A 34 -2.95 -7.23 -1.25
N ARG A 35 -2.74 -8.26 -0.42
CA ARG A 35 -3.82 -8.92 0.33
C ARG A 35 -3.72 -8.47 1.78
N ALA A 36 -4.72 -7.75 2.25
CA ALA A 36 -4.68 -7.12 3.56
C ALA A 36 -6.01 -7.16 4.29
N ILE A 37 -5.91 -7.00 5.61
CA ILE A 37 -7.03 -6.71 6.51
C ILE A 37 -6.92 -5.23 6.85
N TRP A 38 -8.01 -4.50 6.60
CA TRP A 38 -8.14 -3.09 6.92
C TRP A 38 -8.99 -2.94 8.17
N HIS A 39 -8.43 -2.33 9.20
CA HIS A 39 -9.08 -2.11 10.48
C HIS A 39 -9.55 -0.67 10.56
N GLY A 40 -10.81 -0.46 10.95
CA GLY A 40 -11.37 0.87 11.17
C GLY A 40 -12.33 0.95 12.36
N GLY A 41 -13.16 1.99 12.39
CA GLY A 41 -14.14 2.22 13.46
C GLY A 41 -15.32 1.23 13.40
N GLY A 42 -15.78 0.88 12.20
CA GLY A 42 -16.88 -0.08 11.99
C GLY A 42 -16.45 -1.55 11.90
N GLY A 43 -15.24 -1.89 12.38
CA GLY A 43 -14.70 -3.25 12.29
C GLY A 43 -13.59 -3.40 11.26
N SER A 44 -13.38 -4.63 10.80
CA SER A 44 -12.24 -5.00 9.94
C SER A 44 -12.70 -5.74 8.68
N ALA A 45 -12.14 -5.35 7.53
CA ALA A 45 -12.51 -5.92 6.24
C ALA A 45 -11.28 -6.43 5.50
N ARG A 46 -11.41 -7.60 4.85
CA ARG A 46 -10.36 -8.16 3.99
C ARG A 46 -10.54 -7.61 2.58
N ALA A 47 -9.45 -7.16 1.96
CA ALA A 47 -9.46 -6.73 0.57
C ALA A 47 -8.17 -7.15 -0.14
N VAL A 48 -8.29 -7.38 -1.44
CA VAL A 48 -7.16 -7.55 -2.36
C VAL A 48 -7.16 -6.38 -3.33
N THR A 49 -6.05 -5.65 -3.38
CA THR A 49 -5.85 -4.57 -4.36
C THR A 49 -4.64 -4.91 -5.21
N CYS A 50 -4.78 -4.89 -6.53
CA CYS A 50 -3.69 -5.16 -7.45
C CYS A 50 -3.38 -3.93 -8.30
N PHE A 51 -2.10 -3.77 -8.64
CA PHE A 51 -1.60 -2.75 -9.53
C PHE A 51 -0.82 -3.39 -10.68
N SER A 52 -1.24 -3.11 -11.90
CA SER A 52 -0.53 -3.52 -13.11
C SER A 52 0.50 -2.46 -13.48
N HIS A 53 1.67 -2.88 -13.93
CA HIS A 53 2.71 -2.01 -14.46
C HIS A 53 2.99 -2.35 -15.92
N HIS A 54 3.15 -1.32 -16.74
CA HIS A 54 3.48 -1.45 -18.15
C HIS A 54 4.59 -0.47 -18.52
N ILE A 55 5.60 -0.93 -19.26
CA ILE A 55 6.70 -0.09 -19.73
C ILE A 55 6.41 0.24 -21.19
N ALA A 56 6.31 1.53 -21.51
CA ALA A 56 6.18 1.99 -22.88
C ALA A 56 7.24 3.06 -23.17
N GLY A 57 8.14 2.74 -24.11
CA GLY A 57 9.35 3.52 -24.36
C GLY A 57 10.20 3.63 -23.09
N ARG A 58 10.42 4.85 -22.60
CA ARG A 58 11.21 5.13 -21.39
C ARG A 58 10.35 5.48 -20.17
N ARG A 59 9.03 5.30 -20.24
CA ARG A 59 8.08 5.61 -19.16
C ARG A 59 7.53 4.32 -18.55
N ILE A 60 7.24 4.38 -17.25
CA ILE A 60 6.53 3.31 -16.53
C ILE A 60 5.12 3.81 -16.23
N TYR A 61 4.14 3.03 -16.64
CA TYR A 61 2.73 3.24 -16.37
C TYR A 61 2.28 2.28 -15.27
N GLN A 62 1.35 2.74 -14.44
CA GLN A 62 0.71 1.94 -13.41
C GLN A 62 -0.81 2.11 -13.54
N ARG A 63 -1.55 1.04 -13.22
CA ARG A 63 -3.00 1.02 -13.19
C ARG A 63 -3.48 0.24 -12.00
N ARG A 64 -4.51 0.72 -11.30
CA ARG A 64 -5.22 -0.05 -10.28
C ARG A 64 -6.19 -1.01 -10.94
N GLU A 65 -6.15 -2.28 -10.59
CA GLU A 65 -7.06 -3.29 -11.15
C GLU A 65 -8.39 -3.36 -10.37
N PRO A 66 -9.50 -3.77 -11.02
CA PRO A 66 -9.61 -4.07 -12.45
C PRO A 66 -9.87 -2.82 -13.32
N ASP A 67 -10.53 -1.80 -12.78
CA ASP A 67 -11.16 -0.73 -13.58
C ASP A 67 -10.47 0.64 -13.44
N GLY A 68 -9.25 0.69 -12.89
CA GLY A 68 -8.51 1.94 -12.80
C GLY A 68 -7.99 2.38 -14.17
N GLU A 69 -7.68 3.67 -14.31
CA GLU A 69 -7.02 4.18 -15.50
C GLU A 69 -5.51 3.97 -15.45
N TRP A 70 -4.88 3.88 -16.63
CA TRP A 70 -3.43 3.90 -16.74
C TRP A 70 -2.91 5.31 -16.49
N TYR A 71 -2.01 5.47 -15.51
CA TYR A 71 -1.32 6.72 -15.24
C TYR A 71 0.19 6.54 -15.26
N ILE A 72 0.92 7.63 -15.45
CA ILE A 72 2.38 7.60 -15.46
C ILE A 72 2.87 7.45 -14.01
N PHE A 73 3.51 6.32 -13.72
CA PHE A 73 4.17 6.07 -12.45
C PHE A 73 5.54 6.73 -12.39
N LYS A 74 6.29 6.66 -13.49
CA LYS A 74 7.63 7.23 -13.62
C LYS A 74 7.87 7.74 -15.04
N ASN A 75 8.23 9.01 -15.17
CA ASN A 75 8.80 9.57 -16.39
C ASN A 75 10.31 9.32 -16.47
N ASN A 76 10.88 9.50 -17.67
CA ASN A 76 12.32 9.60 -17.86
C ASN A 76 12.63 10.87 -18.69
N PRO A 77 13.27 11.90 -18.10
CA PRO A 77 13.71 11.98 -16.69
C PRO A 77 12.54 12.04 -15.70
N THR A 78 12.79 11.63 -14.46
CA THR A 78 11.78 11.67 -13.38
C THR A 78 11.32 13.10 -13.13
N ARG A 79 10.01 13.35 -13.08
CA ARG A 79 9.42 14.66 -12.82
C ARG A 79 8.98 14.80 -11.36
N MET A 80 8.78 16.04 -10.90
CA MET A 80 8.37 16.33 -9.52
C MET A 80 7.04 15.70 -9.10
N LYS A 81 6.11 15.55 -10.04
CA LYS A 81 4.77 14.99 -9.78
C LYS A 81 4.68 13.48 -10.00
N ASP A 82 5.78 12.81 -10.34
CA ASP A 82 5.74 11.37 -10.60
C ASP A 82 5.46 10.58 -9.32
N GLU A 83 4.56 9.61 -9.41
CA GLU A 83 4.15 8.75 -8.30
C GLU A 83 5.33 7.98 -7.68
N ILE A 84 6.36 7.64 -8.46
CA ILE A 84 7.59 7.02 -7.96
C ILE A 84 8.24 7.82 -6.82
N ARG A 85 8.06 9.15 -6.79
CA ARG A 85 8.63 10.00 -5.72
C ARG A 85 7.96 9.82 -4.37
N LYS A 86 6.76 9.21 -4.33
CA LYS A 86 6.12 8.81 -3.06
C LYS A 86 6.77 7.58 -2.45
N VAL A 87 7.51 6.80 -3.23
CA VAL A 87 8.27 5.64 -2.75
C VAL A 87 9.58 6.15 -2.14
N ARG A 88 9.70 6.02 -0.82
CA ARG A 88 10.88 6.45 -0.06
C ARG A 88 11.53 5.24 0.60
N TYR A 89 12.86 5.24 0.65
CA TYR A 89 13.61 4.25 1.40
C TYR A 89 13.39 4.42 2.91
N GLY A 90 13.14 3.33 3.62
CA GLY A 90 12.92 3.29 5.07
C GLY A 90 11.47 3.03 5.51
N ASP A 91 11.29 2.80 6.82
CA ASP A 91 9.97 2.57 7.43
C ASP A 91 9.45 3.85 8.10
N TYR A 92 8.43 4.46 7.50
CA TYR A 92 7.75 5.65 8.02
C TYR A 92 6.42 5.33 8.72
N VAL A 93 6.09 4.05 8.86
CA VAL A 93 4.79 3.55 9.34
C VAL A 93 4.90 3.02 10.76
N GLN A 94 5.89 2.18 11.07
CA GLN A 94 5.91 1.37 12.29
C GLN A 94 5.80 2.21 13.57
N HIS A 95 6.53 3.31 13.68
CA HIS A 95 6.46 4.19 14.86
C HIS A 95 5.07 4.82 15.02
N ARG A 96 4.47 5.28 13.92
CA ARG A 96 3.13 5.90 13.93
C ARG A 96 2.04 4.86 14.21
N LEU A 97 2.24 3.61 13.77
CA LEU A 97 1.30 2.52 13.99
C LEU A 97 1.20 2.17 15.48
N LYS A 98 2.32 2.16 16.20
CA LYS A 98 2.32 1.98 17.67
C LYS A 98 1.40 2.97 18.38
N LYS A 99 1.37 4.24 17.92
CA LYS A 99 0.46 5.27 18.46
C LYS A 99 -1.01 4.95 18.18
N VAL A 100 -1.32 4.47 16.98
CA VAL A 100 -2.67 4.02 16.60
C VAL A 100 -3.15 2.88 17.49
N LEU A 101 -2.32 1.84 17.65
CA LEU A 101 -2.66 0.66 18.44
C LEU A 101 -2.83 0.99 19.94
N LYS A 102 -1.98 1.86 20.49
CA LYS A 102 -2.11 2.35 21.88
C LYS A 102 -3.42 3.11 22.10
N LYS A 103 -3.81 3.96 21.14
CA LYS A 103 -5.06 4.73 21.24
C LYS A 103 -6.29 3.84 21.18
N LYS A 104 -6.36 2.87 20.25
CA LYS A 104 -7.47 1.90 20.18
C LYS A 104 -7.68 1.15 21.51
N ARG A 105 -6.60 0.69 22.16
CA ARG A 105 -6.68 0.01 23.47
C ARG A 105 -7.32 0.87 24.56
N ASN A 106 -7.08 2.18 24.56
CA ASN A 106 -7.61 3.09 25.58
C ASN A 106 -9.07 3.48 25.35
N THR A 107 -9.59 3.36 24.12
CA THR A 107 -10.98 3.68 23.77
C THR A 107 -11.93 2.48 23.95
N SER A 108 -11.39 1.28 24.16
CA SER A 108 -12.17 0.06 24.45
C SER A 108 -12.32 -0.21 25.96
N ARG A 109 -12.03 0.78 26.81
CA ARG A 109 -12.32 0.81 28.25
C ARG A 109 -13.32 1.92 28.50
#